data_AF-A0A521FZ28-F1
#
_entry.id   AF-A0A521FZ28-F1
#
_cell.length_a   1.000
_cell.length_b   1.000
_cell.length_c   1.000
_cell.angle_alpha   90.00
_cell.angle_beta   90.00
_cell.angle_gamma   90.00
#
_symmetry.space_group_name_H-M   'P 1'
#
loop_
_entity.id
_entity.type
_entity.pdbx_description
1 polymer ?
#
loop_
_entity_poly.entity_id
_entity_poly.type
_entity_poly.pdbx_seq_one_letter_code
_entity_poly.pdbx_strand_id
1 'polypeptide(L)'
;MMLSTLPNSMTGNLIGQQTPDGQNIVGSIGKNLEQYFTDIAARCPYEQPRKAVYHQAVFGSLTDSTVGLFFENGYRRNGNCMYSMRCPRCNECVPIRLDPSEFIPNRNQKRVWKKNHDVSVGLAPVTMSDENLDLLTKFLNARFPDGKTDPESYYTGFFITSMTKCFEIRYRTENNRLLGVAVIDCSDQWLNAVYFYFDPDQSQRSPGTLNILYLLDFCRRHGIRSLYLGYWIKRLKGMQYKSDFLPHEILIDGSWQHVAK
;
A
#
# COMPACT_ATOMS: atom_id res chain seq x y z
N MET A 1 -11.62 0.99 24.71
CA MET A 1 -13.07 0.79 24.44
C MET A 1 -13.51 1.85 23.46
N MET A 2 -13.71 1.46 22.20
CA MET A 2 -14.82 1.87 21.33
C MET A 2 -14.68 1.06 20.04
N LEU A 3 -15.75 0.36 19.69
CA LEU A 3 -15.89 -0.51 18.53
C LEU A 3 -15.98 0.36 17.28
N SER A 4 -15.21 0.05 16.23
CA SER A 4 -15.53 0.48 14.87
C SER A 4 -15.70 -0.77 14.01
N THR A 5 -16.92 -1.31 14.04
CA THR A 5 -17.39 -2.34 13.13
C THR A 5 -17.35 -1.81 11.70
N LEU A 6 -16.89 -2.65 10.77
CA LEU A 6 -17.05 -2.41 9.34
C LEU A 6 -18.55 -2.20 9.01
N PRO A 7 -18.89 -1.40 7.99
CA PRO A 7 -20.27 -1.25 7.55
C PRO A 7 -20.88 -2.60 7.19
N ASN A 8 -21.94 -2.99 7.91
CA ASN A 8 -22.66 -4.24 7.70
C ASN A 8 -23.60 -4.15 6.49
N SER A 9 -23.40 -5.03 5.51
CA SER A 9 -24.48 -5.59 4.67
C SER A 9 -24.15 -7.02 4.23
N MET A 10 -24.37 -7.99 5.13
CA MET A 10 -24.60 -9.41 4.78
C MET A 10 -26.10 -9.59 4.49
N THR A 11 -26.60 -10.46 3.61
CA THR A 11 -26.34 -11.89 3.46
C THR A 11 -26.92 -12.32 2.10
N GLY A 12 -26.15 -13.09 1.33
CA GLY A 12 -26.63 -13.80 0.14
C GLY A 12 -25.88 -15.11 0.05
N ASN A 13 -26.51 -16.19 0.54
CA ASN A 13 -26.00 -17.55 0.41
C ASN A 13 -25.91 -17.92 -1.07
N LEU A 14 -24.69 -18.19 -1.56
CA LEU A 14 -24.51 -19.03 -2.73
C LEU A 14 -23.58 -20.18 -2.36
N ILE A 15 -24.23 -21.32 -2.19
CA ILE A 15 -23.70 -22.66 -2.05
C ILE A 15 -22.67 -22.89 -3.15
N GLY A 16 -21.50 -23.40 -2.76
CA GLY A 16 -20.40 -23.70 -3.66
C GLY A 16 -20.82 -24.67 -4.75
N GLN A 17 -20.59 -24.27 -6.00
CA GLN A 17 -20.46 -25.20 -7.11
C GLN A 17 -18.98 -25.29 -7.45
N GLN A 18 -18.39 -26.46 -7.16
CA GLN A 18 -17.11 -26.86 -7.71
C GLN A 18 -17.31 -27.09 -9.21
N THR A 19 -16.68 -26.27 -10.05
CA THR A 19 -16.56 -26.57 -11.48
C THR A 19 -15.39 -27.54 -11.69
N PRO A 20 -15.61 -28.66 -12.40
CA PRO A 20 -14.57 -29.62 -12.72
C PRO A 20 -13.79 -29.08 -13.92
N ASP A 21 -12.70 -28.37 -13.66
CA ASP A 21 -11.49 -28.32 -14.49
C ASP A 21 -10.56 -27.25 -13.93
N GLY A 22 -9.43 -27.68 -13.36
CA GLY A 22 -8.35 -26.83 -12.87
C GLY A 22 -7.57 -26.16 -14.00
N GLN A 23 -8.25 -25.44 -14.88
CA GLN A 23 -7.61 -24.61 -15.90
C GLN A 23 -7.10 -23.32 -15.26
N ASN A 24 -5.88 -22.98 -15.65
CA ASN A 24 -5.05 -21.92 -15.08
C ASN A 24 -5.61 -20.52 -15.46
N ILE A 25 -6.65 -20.06 -14.75
CA ILE A 25 -7.31 -18.76 -14.94
C ILE A 25 -6.31 -17.60 -14.88
N VAL A 26 -5.24 -17.73 -14.08
CA VAL A 26 -4.19 -16.74 -13.91
C VAL A 26 -3.41 -16.49 -15.22
N GLY A 27 -3.14 -17.55 -16.00
CA GLY A 27 -2.47 -17.45 -17.29
C GLY A 27 -3.35 -16.87 -18.41
N SER A 28 -4.67 -17.06 -18.34
CA SER A 28 -5.61 -16.55 -19.36
C SER A 28 -5.98 -15.08 -19.12
N ILE A 29 -6.05 -14.65 -17.85
CA ILE A 29 -6.22 -13.24 -17.49
C ILE A 29 -4.99 -12.43 -17.92
N GLY A 30 -3.78 -12.94 -17.68
CA GLY A 30 -2.53 -12.26 -18.06
C GLY A 30 -2.48 -11.89 -19.54
N LYS A 31 -2.70 -12.85 -20.46
CA LYS A 31 -2.64 -12.58 -21.91
C LYS A 31 -3.76 -11.66 -22.42
N ASN A 32 -4.97 -11.79 -21.88
CA ASN A 32 -6.11 -10.98 -22.34
C ASN A 32 -6.15 -9.59 -21.70
N LEU A 33 -5.47 -9.37 -20.57
CA LEU A 33 -5.38 -8.05 -19.96
C LEU A 33 -4.27 -7.20 -20.57
N GLU A 34 -3.15 -7.78 -21.01
CA GLU A 34 -2.01 -7.04 -21.60
C GLU A 34 -2.43 -6.08 -22.73
N GLN A 35 -3.46 -6.43 -23.52
CA GLN A 35 -3.96 -5.56 -24.60
C GLN A 35 -4.53 -4.22 -24.13
N TYR A 36 -4.91 -4.10 -22.85
CA TYR A 36 -5.42 -2.86 -22.26
C TYR A 36 -4.32 -2.02 -21.61
N PHE A 37 -3.10 -2.56 -21.50
CA PHE A 37 -1.97 -1.86 -20.90
C PHE A 37 -1.17 -1.11 -21.95
N THR A 38 -0.63 0.04 -21.54
CA THR A 38 0.26 0.86 -22.34
C THR A 38 1.52 1.19 -21.55
N ASP A 39 2.63 1.37 -22.26
CA ASP A 39 3.91 1.75 -21.67
C ASP A 39 4.09 3.27 -21.74
N ILE A 40 4.10 3.91 -20.56
CA ILE A 40 4.34 5.35 -20.44
C ILE A 40 5.72 5.59 -19.85
N ALA A 41 6.59 6.25 -20.62
CA ALA A 41 7.92 6.63 -20.17
C ALA A 41 7.90 7.93 -19.37
N ALA A 42 8.63 7.96 -18.26
CA ALA A 42 8.79 9.15 -17.42
C ALA A 42 10.20 9.21 -16.80
N ARG A 43 10.51 10.33 -16.12
CA ARG A 43 11.69 10.38 -15.25
C ARG A 43 11.48 9.41 -14.08
N CYS A 44 12.54 8.73 -13.65
CA CYS A 44 12.46 7.86 -12.48
C CYS A 44 11.97 8.66 -11.25
N PRO A 45 10.87 8.26 -10.59
CA PRO A 45 10.34 8.96 -9.41
C PRO A 45 11.25 8.81 -8.18
N TYR A 46 12.25 7.94 -8.27
CA TYR A 46 13.24 7.67 -7.23
C TYR A 46 14.62 8.26 -7.58
N GLU A 47 14.64 9.25 -8.47
CA GLU A 47 15.81 10.07 -8.80
C GLU A 47 17.03 9.32 -9.35
N GLN A 48 16.83 8.08 -9.81
CA GLN A 48 17.85 7.36 -10.55
C GLN A 48 18.06 8.01 -11.94
N PRO A 49 19.30 8.05 -12.48
CA PRO A 49 19.61 8.62 -13.80
C PRO A 49 19.17 7.71 -14.95
N ARG A 50 17.92 7.24 -14.92
CA ARG A 50 17.33 6.27 -15.85
C ARG A 50 15.87 6.64 -16.13
N LYS A 51 15.37 6.24 -17.30
CA LYS A 51 13.94 6.36 -17.62
C LYS A 51 13.16 5.30 -16.84
N ALA A 52 12.07 5.71 -16.22
CA ALA A 52 11.04 4.80 -15.74
C ALA A 52 10.06 4.50 -16.88
N VAL A 53 9.54 3.27 -16.92
CA VAL A 53 8.45 2.89 -17.82
C VAL A 53 7.35 2.28 -16.97
N TYR A 54 6.20 2.94 -16.97
CA TYR A 54 5.00 2.50 -16.32
C TYR A 54 4.20 1.68 -17.33
N HIS A 55 4.14 0.38 -17.13
CA HIS A 55 3.25 -0.49 -17.88
C HIS A 55 1.90 -0.50 -17.17
N GLN A 56 0.93 0.23 -17.71
CA GLN A 56 -0.25 0.62 -16.94
C GLN A 56 -1.56 0.63 -17.73
N ALA A 57 -2.67 0.45 -17.02
CA ALA A 57 -4.03 0.52 -17.56
C ALA A 57 -4.97 1.20 -16.56
N VAL A 58 -5.93 1.96 -17.09
CA VAL A 58 -6.96 2.68 -16.31
C VAL A 58 -8.23 1.85 -16.29
N PHE A 59 -8.86 1.73 -15.12
CA PHE A 59 -10.12 1.01 -14.95
C PHE A 59 -11.18 1.86 -14.25
N GLY A 60 -12.45 1.48 -14.38
CA GLY A 60 -13.56 2.11 -13.66
C GLY A 60 -13.68 1.57 -12.24
N SER A 61 -14.41 0.47 -12.08
CA SER A 61 -14.48 -0.29 -10.83
C SER A 61 -14.09 -1.73 -11.09
N LEU A 62 -13.37 -2.33 -10.14
CA LEU A 62 -12.91 -3.70 -10.18
C LEU A 62 -13.41 -4.44 -8.95
N THR A 63 -13.62 -5.75 -9.08
CA THR A 63 -13.95 -6.59 -7.92
C THR A 63 -12.73 -6.77 -7.01
N ASP A 64 -12.99 -7.01 -5.72
CA ASP A 64 -11.94 -7.25 -4.71
C ASP A 64 -10.99 -8.39 -5.13
N SER A 65 -11.50 -9.44 -5.80
CA SER A 65 -10.68 -10.56 -6.30
C SER A 65 -9.81 -10.15 -7.49
N THR A 66 -10.34 -9.37 -8.43
CA THR A 66 -9.56 -8.85 -9.58
C THR A 66 -8.42 -7.95 -9.12
N VAL A 67 -8.67 -7.06 -8.16
CA VAL A 67 -7.64 -6.19 -7.57
C VAL A 67 -6.57 -7.02 -6.84
N GLY A 68 -7.00 -8.03 -6.08
CA GLY A 68 -6.10 -8.98 -5.44
C GLY A 68 -5.16 -9.68 -6.43
N LEU A 69 -5.68 -10.12 -7.59
CA LEU A 69 -4.88 -10.73 -8.65
C LEU A 69 -3.81 -9.77 -9.20
N PHE A 70 -4.12 -8.49 -9.37
CA PHE A 70 -3.13 -7.49 -9.78
C PHE A 70 -1.99 -7.38 -8.77
N PHE A 71 -2.32 -7.28 -7.47
CA PHE A 71 -1.30 -7.18 -6.42
C PHE A 71 -0.43 -8.44 -6.28
N GLU A 72 -1.04 -9.61 -6.43
CA GLU A 72 -0.37 -10.92 -6.48
C GLU A 72 0.64 -10.99 -7.63
N ASN A 73 0.32 -10.40 -8.78
CA ASN A 73 1.18 -10.34 -9.96
C ASN A 73 2.10 -9.11 -9.99
N GLY A 74 2.27 -8.43 -8.85
CA GLY A 74 3.26 -7.36 -8.73
C GLY A 74 2.78 -5.96 -9.09
N TYR A 75 1.59 -5.81 -9.66
CA TYR A 75 1.03 -4.50 -10.01
C TYR A 75 0.75 -3.67 -8.76
N ARG A 76 0.73 -2.35 -8.94
CA ARG A 76 0.48 -1.36 -7.91
C ARG A 76 -0.59 -0.38 -8.37
N ARG A 77 -1.31 0.17 -7.41
CA ARG A 77 -2.35 1.17 -7.66
C ARG A 77 -1.74 2.57 -7.69
N ASN A 78 -2.17 3.36 -8.66
CA ASN A 78 -2.07 4.81 -8.65
C ASN A 78 -3.42 5.36 -9.14
N GLY A 79 -4.21 5.98 -8.26
CA GLY A 79 -5.54 6.44 -8.65
C GLY A 79 -6.41 5.27 -9.13
N ASN A 80 -7.05 5.44 -10.28
CA ASN A 80 -7.78 4.38 -10.97
C ASN A 80 -6.95 3.63 -12.01
N CYS A 81 -5.62 3.59 -11.81
CA CYS A 81 -4.67 2.94 -12.69
C CYS A 81 -3.96 1.80 -11.94
N MET A 82 -3.84 0.64 -12.58
CA MET A 82 -2.92 -0.42 -12.15
C MET A 82 -1.66 -0.35 -13.01
N TYR A 83 -0.48 -0.40 -12.38
CA TYR A 83 0.79 -0.33 -13.07
C TYR A 83 1.84 -1.29 -12.53
N SER A 84 2.74 -1.75 -13.40
CA SER A 84 4.01 -2.35 -13.03
C SER A 84 5.17 -1.60 -13.69
N MET A 85 6.38 -1.71 -13.14
CA MET A 85 7.55 -1.05 -13.70
C MET A 85 8.23 -1.95 -14.74
N ARG A 86 8.33 -1.51 -16.00
CA ARG A 86 9.04 -2.21 -17.10
C ARG A 86 10.26 -1.42 -17.58
N CYS A 87 11.03 -0.91 -16.64
CA CYS A 87 12.17 -0.03 -16.91
C CYS A 87 13.29 -0.75 -17.69
N PRO A 88 13.81 -0.18 -18.79
CA PRO A 88 14.93 -0.78 -19.52
C PRO A 88 16.17 -0.93 -18.63
N ARG A 89 16.72 -2.14 -18.54
CA ARG A 89 17.93 -2.47 -17.76
C ARG A 89 17.83 -2.07 -16.27
N CYS A 90 16.63 -2.11 -15.68
CA CYS A 90 16.41 -1.79 -14.27
C CYS A 90 15.28 -2.65 -13.69
N ASN A 91 15.56 -3.35 -12.60
CA ASN A 91 14.63 -4.19 -11.85
C ASN A 91 14.65 -3.84 -10.33
N GLU A 92 14.99 -2.61 -9.97
CA GLU A 92 15.14 -2.22 -8.56
C GLU A 92 13.80 -2.09 -7.80
N CYS A 93 12.69 -1.86 -8.51
CA CYS A 93 11.36 -1.77 -7.93
C CYS A 93 10.79 -3.17 -7.68
N VAL A 94 11.08 -3.74 -6.52
CA VAL A 94 10.66 -5.10 -6.17
C VAL A 94 9.42 -5.07 -5.29
N PRO A 95 8.28 -5.65 -5.70
CA PRO A 95 7.11 -5.77 -4.84
C PRO A 95 7.42 -6.52 -3.54
N ILE A 96 6.89 -6.03 -2.43
CA ILE A 96 7.03 -6.66 -1.11
C ILE A 96 5.67 -6.81 -0.42
N ARG A 97 5.45 -7.96 0.21
CA ARG A 97 4.28 -8.23 1.04
C ARG A 97 4.66 -8.93 2.35
N LEU A 98 3.72 -8.94 3.28
CA LEU A 98 3.81 -9.64 4.55
C LEU A 98 2.59 -10.56 4.70
N ASP A 99 2.79 -11.74 5.28
CA ASP A 99 1.72 -12.49 5.92
C ASP A 99 1.60 -12.00 7.39
N PRO A 100 0.51 -11.30 7.75
CA PRO A 100 0.32 -10.81 9.10
C PRO A 100 0.29 -11.93 10.15
N SER A 101 -0.16 -13.14 9.80
CA SER A 101 -0.21 -14.26 10.74
C SER A 101 1.18 -14.78 11.13
N GLU A 102 2.18 -14.61 10.26
CA GLU A 102 3.54 -15.10 10.48
C GLU A 102 4.51 -14.05 11.06
N PHE A 103 4.17 -12.77 10.97
CA PHE A 103 5.06 -11.67 11.38
C PHE A 103 5.54 -11.77 12.84
N ILE A 104 6.84 -11.62 13.08
CA ILE A 104 7.41 -11.59 14.43
C ILE A 104 8.13 -10.25 14.67
N PRO A 105 7.65 -9.41 15.62
CA PRO A 105 8.26 -8.12 15.85
C PRO A 105 9.65 -8.25 16.50
N ASN A 106 10.63 -7.56 15.91
CA ASN A 106 11.98 -7.47 16.44
C ASN A 106 12.08 -6.45 17.60
N ARG A 107 13.25 -6.34 18.24
CA ARG A 107 13.48 -5.43 19.38
C ARG A 107 13.19 -3.97 19.02
N ASN A 108 13.56 -3.53 17.81
CA ASN A 108 13.35 -2.16 17.36
C ASN A 108 11.85 -1.87 17.14
N GLN A 109 11.12 -2.77 16.47
CA GLN A 109 9.68 -2.67 16.25
C GLN A 109 8.90 -2.64 17.58
N LYS A 110 9.25 -3.50 18.54
CA LYS A 110 8.68 -3.46 19.90
C LYS A 110 8.93 -2.11 20.59
N ARG A 111 10.14 -1.56 20.44
CA ARG A 111 10.50 -0.24 20.99
C ARG A 111 9.69 0.89 20.32
N VAL A 112 9.52 0.86 19.00
CA VAL A 112 8.71 1.84 18.25
C VAL A 112 7.26 1.78 18.70
N TRP A 113 6.69 0.59 18.86
CA TRP A 113 5.33 0.42 19.38
C TRP A 113 5.17 1.05 20.76
N LYS A 114 6.06 0.72 21.70
CA LYS A 114 6.03 1.28 23.07
C LYS A 114 6.25 2.80 23.10
N LYS A 115 7.13 3.32 22.25
CA LYS A 115 7.43 4.77 22.18
C LYS A 115 6.20 5.60 21.81
N ASN A 116 5.28 5.04 21.03
CA ASN A 116 4.13 5.75 20.48
C ASN A 116 2.81 5.37 21.18
N HIS A 117 2.86 4.98 22.46
CA HIS A 117 1.67 4.67 23.25
C HIS A 117 0.70 5.86 23.43
N ASP A 118 1.21 7.08 23.25
CA ASP A 118 0.46 8.34 23.25
C ASP A 118 -0.26 8.63 21.93
N VAL A 119 -0.01 7.83 20.88
CA VAL A 119 -0.61 8.01 19.55
C VAL A 119 -1.93 7.27 19.48
N SER A 120 -3.01 8.01 19.25
CA SER A 120 -4.31 7.44 18.90
C SER A 120 -4.37 7.15 17.41
N VAL A 121 -5.01 6.04 17.04
CA VAL A 121 -5.12 5.58 15.65
C VAL A 121 -6.56 5.20 15.34
N GLY A 122 -7.11 5.74 14.26
CA GLY A 122 -8.51 5.52 13.88
C GLY A 122 -8.74 5.46 12.38
N LEU A 123 -9.80 4.76 11.98
CA LEU A 123 -10.28 4.70 10.61
C LEU A 123 -11.04 5.99 10.25
N ALA A 124 -10.88 6.47 9.03
CA ALA A 124 -11.60 7.61 8.49
C ALA A 124 -11.91 7.41 7.00
N PRO A 125 -12.94 8.06 6.45
CA PRO A 125 -13.11 8.13 5.00
C PRO A 125 -11.96 8.91 4.36
N VAL A 126 -11.60 8.57 3.12
CA VAL A 126 -10.64 9.36 2.34
C VAL A 126 -11.19 10.76 2.15
N THR A 127 -10.51 11.76 2.71
CA THR A 127 -11.01 13.14 2.75
C THR A 127 -9.87 14.13 2.50
N MET A 128 -10.04 14.96 1.48
CA MET A 128 -9.13 16.08 1.21
C MET A 128 -9.53 17.30 2.05
N SER A 129 -9.33 17.22 3.37
CA SER A 129 -9.54 18.36 4.27
C SER A 129 -8.32 19.30 4.27
N ASP A 130 -8.49 20.53 4.75
CA ASP A 130 -7.38 21.48 4.91
C ASP A 130 -6.24 20.90 5.76
N GLU A 131 -6.57 20.22 6.88
CA GLU A 131 -5.57 19.56 7.73
C GLU A 131 -4.82 18.43 7.00
N ASN A 132 -5.52 17.69 6.13
CA ASN A 132 -4.91 16.66 5.29
C ASN A 132 -3.93 17.29 4.28
N LEU A 133 -4.35 18.39 3.63
CA LEU A 133 -3.55 19.12 2.65
C LEU A 133 -2.33 19.79 3.28
N ASP A 134 -2.47 20.40 4.47
CA ASP A 134 -1.38 21.02 5.22
C ASP A 134 -0.29 20.00 5.56
N LEU A 135 -0.70 18.86 6.13
CA LEU A 135 0.25 17.80 6.49
C LEU A 135 0.91 17.19 5.25
N LEU A 136 0.15 16.98 4.17
CA LEU A 136 0.68 16.44 2.93
C LEU A 136 1.66 17.43 2.28
N THR A 137 1.34 18.72 2.26
CA THR A 137 2.24 19.78 1.77
C THR A 137 3.56 19.76 2.52
N LYS A 138 3.49 19.74 3.86
CA LYS A 138 4.68 19.67 4.72
C LYS A 138 5.53 18.43 4.41
N PHE A 139 4.90 17.28 4.27
CA PHE A 139 5.58 16.02 3.94
C PHE A 139 6.23 16.07 2.54
N LEU A 140 5.50 16.55 1.53
CA LEU A 140 5.98 16.63 0.15
C LEU A 140 7.13 17.62 0.01
N ASN A 141 7.08 18.79 0.66
CA ASN A 141 8.17 19.77 0.65
C ASN A 141 9.46 19.20 1.28
N ALA A 142 9.33 18.43 2.37
CA ALA A 142 10.48 17.76 2.99
C ALA A 142 11.05 16.64 2.11
N ARG A 143 10.19 15.95 1.35
CA ARG A 143 10.57 14.82 0.51
C ARG A 143 11.11 15.24 -0.85
N PHE A 144 10.58 16.30 -1.43
CA PHE A 144 10.85 16.80 -2.77
C PHE A 144 11.12 18.32 -2.73
N PRO A 145 12.32 18.74 -2.29
CA PRO A 145 12.65 20.16 -2.10
C PRO A 145 12.59 21.01 -3.38
N ASP A 146 12.68 20.37 -4.55
CA ASP A 146 12.62 21.03 -5.87
C ASP A 146 11.23 21.60 -6.21
N GLY A 147 10.23 21.44 -5.33
CA GLY A 147 9.01 22.26 -5.29
C GLY A 147 7.95 21.97 -6.35
N LYS A 148 8.06 20.86 -7.09
CA LYS A 148 7.09 20.46 -8.13
C LYS A 148 6.07 19.44 -7.61
N THR A 149 5.47 19.71 -6.45
CA THR A 149 4.47 18.80 -5.87
C THR A 149 3.23 19.57 -5.45
N ASP A 150 2.09 19.15 -5.96
CA ASP A 150 0.78 19.70 -5.62
C ASP A 150 0.00 18.68 -4.77
N PRO A 151 -0.26 18.95 -3.47
CA PRO A 151 -1.00 18.06 -2.59
C PRO A 151 -2.43 17.78 -3.09
N GLU A 152 -3.08 18.72 -3.77
CA GLU A 152 -4.44 18.52 -4.31
C GLU A 152 -4.42 17.52 -5.45
N SER A 153 -3.44 17.59 -6.35
CA SER A 153 -3.23 16.58 -7.41
C SER A 153 -2.98 15.18 -6.85
N TYR A 154 -2.33 15.05 -5.70
CA TYR A 154 -2.19 13.76 -5.02
C TYR A 154 -3.56 13.23 -4.54
N TYR A 155 -4.38 14.08 -3.92
CA TYR A 155 -5.70 13.65 -3.45
C TYR A 155 -6.63 13.30 -4.61
N THR A 156 -6.77 14.21 -5.56
CA THR A 156 -7.70 14.06 -6.70
C THR A 156 -7.24 12.96 -7.65
N GLY A 157 -5.94 12.86 -7.95
CA GLY A 157 -5.42 11.88 -8.90
C GLY A 157 -5.07 10.53 -8.31
N PHE A 158 -4.47 10.48 -7.11
CA PHE A 158 -3.89 9.25 -6.55
C PHE A 158 -4.77 8.60 -5.48
N PHE A 159 -5.42 9.39 -4.61
CA PHE A 159 -6.07 8.86 -3.41
C PHE A 159 -7.57 8.63 -3.58
N ILE A 160 -8.32 9.67 -3.98
CA ILE A 160 -9.79 9.67 -4.08
C ILE A 160 -10.25 8.84 -5.27
N THR A 161 -9.63 9.05 -6.43
CA THR A 161 -9.93 8.28 -7.63
C THR A 161 -9.47 6.84 -7.40
N SER A 162 -10.40 5.94 -7.12
CA SER A 162 -10.12 4.53 -6.76
C SER A 162 -11.02 3.59 -7.55
N MET A 163 -10.50 2.41 -7.87
CA MET A 163 -11.26 1.31 -8.49
C MET A 163 -11.86 0.35 -7.45
N THR A 164 -11.47 0.51 -6.17
CA THR A 164 -11.76 -0.40 -5.06
C THR A 164 -12.06 0.38 -3.78
N LYS A 165 -12.59 -0.31 -2.76
CA LYS A 165 -12.79 0.23 -1.42
C LYS A 165 -11.48 0.81 -0.87
N CYS A 166 -11.53 2.07 -0.45
CA CYS A 166 -10.39 2.82 0.02
C CYS A 166 -10.78 3.60 1.28
N PHE A 167 -9.90 3.63 2.28
CA PHE A 167 -10.08 4.41 3.51
C PHE A 167 -8.75 4.97 4.02
N GLU A 168 -8.84 5.88 4.99
CA GLU A 168 -7.70 6.42 5.71
C GLU A 168 -7.53 5.78 7.07
N ILE A 169 -6.28 5.58 7.47
CA ILE A 169 -5.89 5.39 8.88
C ILE A 169 -5.18 6.66 9.33
N ARG A 170 -5.76 7.35 10.30
CA ARG A 170 -5.22 8.59 10.86
C ARG A 170 -4.53 8.32 12.18
N TYR A 171 -3.32 8.84 12.31
CA TYR A 171 -2.51 8.81 13.52
C TYR A 171 -2.56 10.19 14.14
N ARG A 172 -2.90 10.29 15.42
CA ARG A 172 -3.01 11.57 16.12
C ARG A 172 -2.25 11.53 17.44
N THR A 173 -1.54 12.59 17.75
CA THR A 173 -0.87 12.74 19.06
C THR A 173 -1.91 12.95 20.17
N GLU A 174 -1.47 12.85 21.43
CA GLU A 174 -2.32 13.08 22.61
C GLU A 174 -3.06 14.44 22.57
N ASN A 175 -2.43 15.48 22.02
CA ASN A 175 -3.03 16.80 21.84
C ASN A 175 -3.90 16.92 20.57
N ASN A 176 -4.37 15.80 20.04
CA ASN A 176 -5.19 15.71 18.84
C ASN A 176 -4.57 16.40 17.59
N ARG A 177 -3.24 16.37 17.43
CA ARG A 177 -2.57 16.85 16.21
C ARG A 177 -2.36 15.71 15.22
N LEU A 178 -2.60 15.95 13.93
CA LEU A 178 -2.46 14.92 12.89
C LEU A 178 -0.98 14.59 12.70
N LEU A 179 -0.59 13.38 13.09
CA LEU A 179 0.77 12.86 13.01
C LEU A 179 1.03 12.22 11.64
N GLY A 180 0.04 11.54 11.08
CA GLY A 180 0.18 10.84 9.81
C GLY A 180 -1.13 10.27 9.31
N VAL A 181 -1.15 9.99 8.01
CA VAL A 181 -2.31 9.45 7.30
C VAL A 181 -1.82 8.36 6.35
N ALA A 182 -2.38 7.16 6.51
CA ALA A 182 -2.20 6.05 5.58
C ALA A 182 -3.44 5.93 4.70
N VAL A 183 -3.27 5.94 3.39
CA VAL A 183 -4.32 5.66 2.41
C VAL A 183 -4.23 4.18 2.06
N ILE A 184 -5.33 3.46 2.27
CA ILE A 184 -5.37 2.00 2.26
C ILE A 184 -6.48 1.50 1.34
N ASP A 185 -6.15 0.57 0.45
CA ASP A 185 -7.16 -0.27 -0.20
C ASP A 185 -7.39 -1.52 0.62
N CYS A 186 -8.63 -2.03 0.63
CA CYS A 186 -8.96 -3.22 1.39
C CYS A 186 -9.94 -4.18 0.71
N SER A 187 -9.83 -5.43 1.12
CA SER A 187 -10.86 -6.47 1.02
C SER A 187 -10.79 -7.36 2.27
N ASP A 188 -11.62 -8.39 2.32
CA ASP A 188 -11.55 -9.42 3.36
C ASP A 188 -10.33 -10.34 3.23
N GLN A 189 -9.63 -10.32 2.07
CA GLN A 189 -8.50 -11.22 1.78
C GLN A 189 -7.15 -10.51 1.79
N TRP A 190 -7.12 -9.22 1.49
CA TRP A 190 -5.89 -8.46 1.33
C TRP A 190 -6.04 -7.00 1.80
N LEU A 191 -4.92 -6.41 2.20
CA LEU A 191 -4.76 -5.00 2.51
C LEU A 191 -3.60 -4.44 1.67
N ASN A 192 -3.80 -3.30 1.03
CA ASN A 192 -2.75 -2.65 0.23
C ASN A 192 -2.48 -1.24 0.74
N ALA A 193 -1.22 -0.98 1.13
CA ALA A 193 -0.77 0.32 1.55
C ALA A 193 -0.46 1.20 0.31
N VAL A 194 -1.42 2.04 -0.07
CA VAL A 194 -1.32 2.90 -1.27
C VAL A 194 -0.30 4.00 -1.04
N TYR A 195 -0.45 4.74 0.07
CA TYR A 195 0.45 5.84 0.41
C TYR A 195 0.45 6.09 1.92
N PHE A 196 1.57 6.59 2.44
CA PHE A 196 1.66 7.03 3.83
C PHE A 196 2.48 8.31 3.90
N TYR A 197 1.87 9.36 4.43
CA TYR A 197 2.51 10.65 4.69
C TYR A 197 2.32 11.03 6.15
N PHE A 198 3.28 11.77 6.69
CA PHE A 198 3.36 12.06 8.12
C PHE A 198 4.10 13.36 8.39
N ASP A 199 4.03 13.85 9.63
CA ASP A 199 4.73 15.06 10.05
C ASP A 199 6.24 14.81 10.07
N PRO A 200 7.05 15.40 9.16
CA PRO A 200 8.48 15.15 9.10
C PRO A 200 9.22 15.55 10.39
N ASP A 201 8.69 16.50 11.16
CA ASP A 201 9.28 16.90 12.45
C ASP A 201 9.17 15.80 13.51
N GLN A 202 8.26 14.85 13.28
CA GLN A 202 8.02 13.69 14.14
C GLN A 202 8.77 12.44 13.65
N SER A 203 9.70 12.56 12.70
CA SER A 203 10.47 11.42 12.15
C SER A 203 11.16 10.55 13.22
N GLN A 204 11.56 11.15 14.35
CA GLN A 204 12.17 10.44 15.47
C GLN A 204 11.24 9.39 16.10
N ARG A 205 9.92 9.47 15.89
CA ARG A 205 8.93 8.47 16.32
C ARG A 205 8.90 7.22 15.44
N SER A 206 9.61 7.24 14.31
CA SER A 206 9.55 6.23 13.25
C SER A 206 8.12 5.98 12.72
N PRO A 207 7.39 7.01 12.23
CA PRO A 207 5.98 6.86 11.83
C PRO A 207 5.75 5.78 10.75
N GLY A 208 6.68 5.59 9.81
CA GLY A 208 6.58 4.53 8.80
C GLY A 208 6.60 3.12 9.40
N THR A 209 7.45 2.88 10.40
CA THR A 209 7.47 1.61 11.15
C THR A 209 6.22 1.44 11.99
N LEU A 210 5.77 2.51 12.68
CA LEU A 210 4.51 2.50 13.43
C LEU A 210 3.33 2.14 12.54
N ASN A 211 3.26 2.72 11.33
CA ASN A 211 2.20 2.46 10.38
C ASN A 211 2.12 0.97 9.99
N ILE A 212 3.25 0.36 9.58
CA ILE A 212 3.26 -1.06 9.21
C ILE A 212 2.88 -1.94 10.41
N LEU A 213 3.34 -1.62 11.63
CA LEU A 213 2.95 -2.38 12.83
C LEU A 213 1.44 -2.31 13.07
N TYR A 214 0.83 -1.14 12.89
CA TYR A 214 -0.63 -1.01 13.01
C TYR A 214 -1.36 -1.76 11.91
N LEU A 215 -0.88 -1.71 10.66
CA LEU A 215 -1.47 -2.46 9.55
C LEU A 215 -1.42 -3.98 9.78
N LEU A 216 -0.31 -4.48 10.33
CA LEU A 216 -0.16 -5.89 10.71
C LEU A 216 -1.14 -6.30 11.80
N ASP A 217 -1.27 -5.48 12.84
CA ASP A 217 -2.24 -5.70 13.92
C ASP A 217 -3.68 -5.63 13.42
N PHE A 218 -4.01 -4.66 12.57
CA PHE A 218 -5.30 -4.55 11.90
C PHE A 218 -5.60 -5.82 11.10
N CYS A 219 -4.69 -6.25 10.23
CA CYS A 219 -4.89 -7.44 9.42
C CYS A 219 -5.12 -8.68 10.28
N ARG A 220 -4.37 -8.87 11.37
CA ARG A 220 -4.56 -9.98 12.32
C ARG A 220 -5.95 -9.98 12.95
N ARG A 221 -6.41 -8.81 13.43
CA ARG A 221 -7.74 -8.66 14.02
C ARG A 221 -8.87 -8.97 13.05
N HIS A 222 -8.62 -8.83 11.75
CA HIS A 222 -9.58 -9.05 10.67
C HIS A 222 -9.33 -10.34 9.86
N GLY A 223 -8.37 -11.18 10.23
CA GLY A 223 -8.07 -12.42 9.52
C GLY A 223 -7.48 -12.25 8.10
N ILE A 224 -6.97 -11.05 7.78
CA ILE A 224 -6.38 -10.74 6.47
C ILE A 224 -4.97 -11.33 6.39
N ARG A 225 -4.70 -12.11 5.33
CA ARG A 225 -3.43 -12.83 5.17
C ARG A 225 -2.41 -12.16 4.26
N SER A 226 -2.82 -11.20 3.44
CA SER A 226 -1.90 -10.53 2.51
C SER A 226 -1.86 -9.03 2.75
N LEU A 227 -0.74 -8.54 3.30
CA LEU A 227 -0.46 -7.11 3.43
C LEU A 227 0.57 -6.66 2.38
N TYR A 228 0.12 -5.97 1.35
CA TYR A 228 0.97 -5.42 0.30
C TYR A 228 1.53 -4.06 0.72
N LEU A 229 2.86 -3.93 0.73
CA LEU A 229 3.56 -2.70 1.16
C LEU A 229 4.08 -1.87 -0.02
N GLY A 230 3.68 -2.22 -1.24
CA GLY A 230 4.14 -1.56 -2.45
C GLY A 230 5.51 -2.06 -2.92
N TYR A 231 6.33 -1.16 -3.49
CA TYR A 231 7.71 -1.48 -3.86
C TYR A 231 8.69 -1.31 -2.68
N TRP A 232 9.68 -2.18 -2.65
CA TRP A 232 10.93 -2.06 -1.90
C TRP A 232 12.07 -1.85 -2.89
N ILE A 233 12.89 -0.83 -2.62
CA ILE A 233 14.05 -0.49 -3.44
C ILE A 233 15.27 -0.48 -2.52
N LYS A 234 16.13 -1.48 -2.67
CA LYS A 234 17.27 -1.75 -1.76
C LYS A 234 18.14 -0.52 -1.47
N ARG A 235 18.35 0.33 -2.47
CA ARG A 235 19.23 1.51 -2.39
C ARG A 235 18.57 2.74 -1.77
N LEU A 236 17.24 2.77 -1.63
CA LEU A 236 16.54 3.92 -1.08
C LEU A 236 16.37 3.80 0.44
N LYS A 237 17.07 4.65 1.19
CA LYS A 237 17.01 4.71 2.67
C LYS A 237 15.56 4.80 3.18
N GLY A 238 14.71 5.59 2.53
CA GLY A 238 13.30 5.76 2.86
C GLY A 238 12.41 4.53 2.61
N MET A 239 12.96 3.43 2.09
CA MET A 239 12.24 2.16 1.88
C MET A 239 12.95 0.95 2.51
N GLN A 240 14.18 1.10 2.99
CA GLN A 240 14.95 0.00 3.58
C GLN A 240 14.25 -0.64 4.78
N TYR A 241 13.54 0.15 5.59
CA TYR A 241 12.88 -0.37 6.79
C TYR A 241 11.81 -1.44 6.52
N LYS A 242 11.29 -1.56 5.29
CA LYS A 242 10.29 -2.58 4.95
C LYS A 242 10.86 -4.00 5.02
N SER A 243 12.14 -4.19 4.67
CA SER A 243 12.79 -5.51 4.75
C SER A 243 13.09 -5.96 6.18
N ASP A 244 12.93 -5.09 7.18
CA ASP A 244 13.10 -5.44 8.60
C ASP A 244 11.85 -6.10 9.21
N PHE A 245 10.75 -6.17 8.47
CA PHE A 245 9.55 -6.91 8.84
C PHE A 245 9.71 -8.33 8.32
N LEU A 246 9.83 -9.30 9.24
CA LEU A 246 10.13 -10.70 8.91
C LEU A 246 9.08 -11.65 9.53
N PRO A 247 8.79 -12.78 8.86
CA PRO A 247 9.14 -13.04 7.46
C PRO A 247 8.43 -12.07 6.51
N HIS A 248 9.03 -11.83 5.34
CA HIS A 248 8.39 -11.11 4.24
C HIS A 248 8.58 -11.87 2.93
N GLU A 249 7.77 -11.54 1.94
CA GLU A 249 7.92 -12.08 0.60
C GLU A 249 8.21 -10.96 -0.38
N ILE A 250 9.09 -11.24 -1.35
CA ILE A 250 9.40 -10.35 -2.46
C ILE A 250 9.10 -11.03 -3.79
N LEU A 251 8.56 -10.29 -4.75
CA LEU A 251 8.26 -10.83 -6.08
C LEU A 251 9.49 -10.69 -6.99
N ILE A 252 10.12 -11.81 -7.33
CA ILE A 252 11.27 -11.89 -8.24
C ILE A 252 10.95 -12.87 -9.36
N ASP A 253 11.16 -12.45 -10.61
CA ASP A 253 10.94 -13.28 -11.82
C ASP A 253 9.55 -13.97 -11.83
N GLY A 254 8.52 -13.24 -11.39
CA GLY A 254 7.12 -13.72 -11.36
C GLY A 254 6.79 -14.66 -10.20
N SER A 255 7.71 -14.91 -9.27
CA SER A 255 7.51 -15.80 -8.13
C SER A 255 7.74 -15.07 -6.80
N TRP A 256 6.83 -15.26 -5.83
CA TRP A 256 7.01 -14.75 -4.48
C TRP A 256 8.06 -15.59 -3.74
N GLN A 257 9.16 -14.95 -3.35
CA GLN A 257 10.25 -15.56 -2.62
C GLN A 257 10.17 -15.19 -1.15
N HIS A 258 10.11 -16.21 -0.29
CA HIS A 258 10.06 -16.06 1.15
C HIS A 258 11.43 -15.69 1.72
N VAL A 259 11.49 -14.60 2.49
CA VAL A 259 12.68 -14.12 3.20
C VAL A 259 12.45 -14.27 4.69
N ALA A 260 13.13 -15.26 5.26
CA ALA A 260 13.12 -15.53 6.69
C ALA A 260 14.32 -14.85 7.39
N LYS A 261 14.30 -14.90 8.72
CA LYS A 261 15.40 -14.44 9.59
C LYS A 261 16.61 -15.36 9.53
#